data_AF-A0A7X6AXL3-F1
#
_entry.id   AF-A0A7X6AXL3-F1
#
_cell.length_a   1.000
_cell.length_b   1.000
_cell.length_c   1.000
_cell.angle_alpha   90.00
_cell.angle_beta   90.00
_cell.angle_gamma   90.00
#
_symmetry.space_group_name_H-M   'P 1'
#
loop_
_entity.id
_entity.type
_entity.pdbx_description
1 polymer ?
#
loop_
_entity_poly.entity_id
_entity_poly.type
_entity_poly.pdbx_seq_one_letter_code
_entity_poly.pdbx_strand_id
1 'polypeptide(L)' 'MLLAASPLLEGVGGRYFADCAEAEPVSRRPEDLTAMMVGVAPYALDPEGADRLWATSERLLAAD' A
#
# COMPACT_ATOMS: atom_id res chain seq x y z
N MET A 1 19.31 -2.02 -5.53
CA MET A 1 17.83 -1.94 -5.61
C MET A 1 17.46 -0.54 -6.10
N LEU A 2 16.81 -0.38 -7.27
CA LEU A 2 16.57 0.93 -7.94
C LEU A 2 15.10 1.16 -8.34
N LEU A 3 14.14 0.50 -7.68
CA LEU A 3 12.74 0.48 -8.10
C LEU A 3 12.18 1.88 -8.42
N ALA A 4 12.35 2.85 -7.52
CA ALA A 4 11.83 4.20 -7.68
C ALA A 4 12.44 4.99 -8.86
N ALA A 5 13.58 4.56 -9.39
CA ALA A 5 14.26 5.16 -10.54
C ALA A 5 14.22 4.26 -11.79
N SER A 6 13.48 3.15 -11.75
CA SER A 6 13.38 2.22 -12.88
C SER A 6 12.52 2.83 -14.00
N PRO A 7 12.97 2.83 -15.26
CA PRO A 7 12.16 3.29 -16.38
C PRO A 7 10.89 2.44 -16.58
N LEU A 8 10.87 1.21 -16.04
CA LEU A 8 9.68 0.34 -16.06
C LEU A 8 8.49 0.91 -15.27
N LEU A 9 8.72 1.91 -14.40
CA LEU A 9 7.67 2.60 -13.65
C LEU A 9 7.32 3.99 -14.19
N GLU A 10 7.83 4.36 -15.37
CA GLU A 10 7.43 5.62 -16.01
C GLU A 10 5.90 5.65 -16.22
N GLY A 11 5.25 6.65 -15.63
CA GLY A 11 3.79 6.80 -15.66
C GLY A 11 3.01 5.82 -14.77
N VAL A 12 3.69 4.97 -14.00
CA VAL A 12 3.07 3.98 -13.11
C VAL A 12 3.12 4.48 -11.66
N GLY A 13 1.94 4.75 -11.09
CA GLY A 13 1.76 5.12 -9.68
C GLY A 13 0.77 4.22 -8.95
N GLY A 14 0.67 4.38 -7.62
CA GLY A 14 -0.36 3.72 -6.80
C GLY A 14 -0.17 2.22 -6.56
N ARG A 15 0.98 1.64 -6.95
CA ARG A 15 1.31 0.23 -6.73
C ARG A 15 2.22 0.08 -5.50
N TYR A 16 2.02 -1.00 -4.75
CA TYR A 16 2.86 -1.36 -3.62
C TYR A 16 3.86 -2.45 -4.02
N PHE A 17 5.11 -2.28 -3.61
CA PHE A 17 6.20 -3.21 -3.93
C PHE A 17 6.97 -3.57 -2.66
N ALA A 18 7.36 -4.84 -2.57
CA ALA A 18 8.27 -5.36 -1.56
C ALA A 18 9.40 -6.08 -2.30
N ASP A 19 10.66 -5.83 -1.90
CA ASP A 19 11.85 -6.40 -2.57
C ASP A 19 11.89 -6.18 -4.10
N CYS A 20 11.44 -5.02 -4.57
CA CYS A 20 11.24 -4.68 -6.00
C CYS A 20 10.22 -5.51 -6.76
N ALA A 21 9.54 -6.46 -6.14
CA ALA A 21 8.41 -7.17 -6.73
C ALA A 21 7.11 -6.47 -6.32
N GLU A 22 6.15 -6.42 -7.24
CA GLU A 22 4.81 -5.96 -6.87
C GLU A 22 4.20 -6.95 -5.89
N ALA A 23 3.62 -6.43 -4.82
CA ALA A 23 3.03 -7.24 -3.78
C ALA A 23 1.68 -7.81 -4.23
N GLU A 24 1.42 -9.06 -3.88
CA GLU A 24 0.13 -9.71 -4.13
C GLU A 24 -0.84 -9.54 -2.94
N PRO A 25 -2.16 -9.42 -3.19
CA PRO A 25 -3.14 -9.37 -2.12
C PRO A 25 -3.18 -10.63 -1.26
N VAL A 26 -3.16 -10.48 0.07
CA VAL A 26 -3.26 -11.58 1.04
C VAL A 26 -4.54 -11.46 1.87
N SER A 27 -5.47 -12.41 1.71
CA SER A 27 -6.80 -12.37 2.33
C SER A 27 -6.81 -12.67 3.84
N ARG A 28 -5.72 -13.23 4.37
CA ARG A 28 -5.50 -13.46 5.80
C ARG A 28 -4.07 -13.09 6.16
N ARG A 29 -3.83 -12.71 7.41
CA ARG A 29 -2.47 -12.54 7.93
C ARG A 29 -1.73 -13.89 7.79
N PRO A 30 -0.63 -13.95 7.01
CA PRO A 30 0.19 -15.16 6.93
C PRO A 30 0.84 -15.46 8.29
N GLU A 31 1.06 -16.74 8.57
CA GLU A 31 1.85 -17.18 9.73
C GLU A 31 3.35 -17.14 9.43
N ASP A 32 3.70 -17.27 8.14
CA ASP A 32 5.05 -17.15 7.65
C ASP A 32 5.48 -15.66 7.59
N LEU A 33 6.59 -15.35 8.27
CA LEU A 33 7.09 -13.97 8.38
C LEU A 33 7.51 -13.40 7.02
N THR A 34 8.04 -14.21 6.12
CA THR A 34 8.44 -13.75 4.78
C THR A 34 7.20 -13.36 3.97
N ALA A 35 6.16 -14.20 3.96
CA ALA A 35 4.88 -13.90 3.33
C ALA A 35 4.19 -12.67 3.94
N MET A 36 4.34 -12.43 5.25
CA MET A 36 3.84 -11.21 5.90
C MET A 36 4.50 -9.93 5.37
N MET A 37 5.77 -9.98 4.96
CA MET A 37 6.53 -8.80 4.53
C MET A 37 6.31 -8.42 3.06
N VAL A 38 5.89 -9.37 2.22
CA VAL A 38 5.78 -9.17 0.76
C VAL A 38 4.35 -9.05 0.24
N GLY A 39 3.34 -9.30 1.09
CA GLY A 39 1.93 -9.21 0.72
C GLY A 39 1.31 -7.84 1.00
N VAL A 40 0.16 -7.56 0.37
CA VAL A 40 -0.68 -6.40 0.67
C VAL A 40 -2.05 -6.84 1.17
N ALA A 41 -2.55 -6.23 2.24
CA ALA A 41 -3.90 -6.57 2.72
C ALA A 41 -4.97 -5.96 1.79
N PRO A 42 -6.07 -6.68 1.46
CA PRO A 42 -7.11 -6.17 0.57
C PRO A 42 -7.69 -4.81 1.00
N TYR A 43 -7.85 -4.57 2.30
CA TYR A 43 -8.36 -3.30 2.81
C TYR A 43 -7.42 -2.12 2.56
N ALA A 44 -6.11 -2.36 2.32
CA ALA A 44 -5.16 -1.30 1.99
C ALA A 44 -5.31 -0.82 0.54
N LEU A 45 -6.00 -1.59 -0.30
CA LEU A 45 -6.31 -1.26 -1.69
C LEU A 45 -7.74 -0.71 -1.87
N ASP A 46 -8.48 -0.50 -0.77
CA ASP A 46 -9.85 0.04 -0.79
C ASP A 46 -9.82 1.57 -0.99
N PRO A 47 -10.24 2.09 -2.15
CA PRO A 47 -10.24 3.53 -2.39
C PRO A 47 -11.24 4.28 -1.50
N GLU A 48 -12.39 3.68 -1.19
CA GLU A 48 -13.38 4.32 -0.31
C GLU A 48 -12.86 4.40 1.13
N GLY A 49 -12.16 3.36 1.57
CA GLY A 49 -11.43 3.34 2.83
C GLY A 49 -10.39 4.45 2.93
N ALA A 50 -9.62 4.66 1.85
CA ALA A 50 -8.64 5.73 1.76
C ALA A 50 -9.28 7.12 1.86
N ASP A 51 -10.37 7.37 1.11
CA ASP A 51 -11.09 8.65 1.14
C ASP A 51 -11.65 8.96 2.54
N ARG A 52 -12.23 7.96 3.22
CA ARG A 52 -12.72 8.11 4.60
C ARG A 52 -11.59 8.42 5.58
N LEU A 53 -10.43 7.78 5.42
CA LEU A 53 -9.27 8.01 6.26
C LEU A 53 -8.72 9.43 6.06
N TRP A 54 -8.65 9.91 4.81
CA TRP A 54 -8.21 11.26 4.49
C TRP A 54 -9.09 12.32 5.16
N ALA A 55 -10.40 12.27 4.92
CA ALA A 55 -11.34 13.23 5.50
C ALA A 55 -11.35 13.20 7.04
N THR A 56 -11.10 12.02 7.64
CA THR A 56 -10.96 11.92 9.10
C THR A 56 -9.68 12.58 9.60
N SER A 57 -8.57 12.38 8.89
CA SER A 57 -7.28 12.96 9.22
C SER A 57 -7.32 14.48 9.15
N GLU A 58 -7.92 15.05 8.10
CA GLU A 58 -8.12 16.50 7.97
C GLU A 58 -8.93 17.08 9.13
N ARG A 59 -10.02 16.41 9.53
CA ARG A 59 -10.83 16.85 10.68
C ARG A 59 -10.06 16.82 11.99
N LEU A 60 -9.22 15.81 12.20
CA LEU A 60 -8.40 15.69 13.41
C LEU A 60 -7.32 16.78 13.47
N LEU A 61 -6.75 17.15 12.32
CA LEU A 61 -5.76 18.24 12.24
C LEU A 61 -6.38 19.63 12.36
N ALA A 62 -7.65 19.79 12.00
CA ALA A 62 -8.38 21.05 12.14
C ALA A 62 -9.04 21.25 13.52
N ALA A 63 -9.10 20.19 14.34
CA ALA A 63 -9.63 20.22 15.68
C ALA A 63 -8.51 20.58 16.68
N ASP A 64 -8.07 21.83 16.63
CA ASP A 64 -7.29 22.48 17.70
C ASP A 64 -8.18 22.80 18.91
#